data_AF-A0A2S9DA59-F1
#
_entry.id   AF-A0A2S9DA59-F1
#
_cell.length_a   1.000
_cell.length_b   1.000
_cell.length_c   1.000
_cell.angle_alpha   90.00
_cell.angle_beta   90.00
_cell.angle_gamma   90.00
#
_symmetry.space_group_name_H-M   'P 1'
#
loop_
_entity.id
_entity.type
_entity.pdbx_description
1 polymer ?
#
loop_
_entity_poly.entity_id
_entity_poly.type
_entity_poly.pdbx_seq_one_letter_code
_entity_poly.pdbx_strand_id
1 'polypeptide(L)'
;MTDHVATKPILSTPTKILELEHLNTASLKKLISGQVLAIRVPEFANATTSARLIQAIDDTATLEHYGHETYEAGRVVQHFYGVHRWGTPFNSTYGKAAGGDAQEKYYADAARMRGLIDSLCAPQKPPIQQLMEQFQALWPQGATAASFQGRPMFCGIIRVMFPETAHLSETVPHVDCLPRTIAELQHQFSANIYLQTPPSGGELIIWDTQAFSYDEVKRFEGAQLPEECLQKPLRIRPRKNELVLINTRRPHAICGFDSGKRVSMQSFIGYTPGEPFYFWC
;
A
#
# COMPACT_ATOMS: atom_id res chain seq x y z
N MET A 1 22.78 -45.69 -35.24
CA MET A 1 23.25 -44.46 -34.56
C MET A 1 22.34 -43.34 -34.98
N THR A 2 21.37 -42.99 -34.15
CA THR A 2 20.58 -41.76 -34.31
C THR A 2 20.34 -41.24 -32.90
N ASP A 3 21.07 -40.18 -32.59
CA ASP A 3 21.16 -39.58 -31.27
C ASP A 3 19.82 -39.01 -30.81
N HIS A 4 19.44 -39.38 -29.59
CA HIS A 4 18.42 -38.69 -28.81
C HIS A 4 18.96 -37.32 -28.39
N VAL A 5 18.52 -36.26 -29.09
CA VAL A 5 18.68 -34.90 -28.59
C VAL A 5 17.66 -34.68 -27.49
N ALA A 6 18.11 -34.81 -26.24
CA ALA A 6 17.36 -34.38 -25.07
C ALA A 6 17.19 -32.85 -25.12
N THR A 7 15.99 -32.39 -25.47
CA THR A 7 15.58 -31.00 -25.26
C THR A 7 15.56 -30.73 -23.75
N LYS A 8 16.54 -29.95 -23.28
CA LYS A 8 16.53 -29.40 -21.92
C LYS A 8 15.24 -28.61 -21.70
N PRO A 9 14.56 -28.76 -20.55
CA PRO A 9 13.43 -27.91 -20.22
C PRO A 9 13.92 -26.45 -20.12
N ILE A 10 13.34 -25.57 -20.94
CA ILE A 10 13.47 -24.13 -20.73
C ILE A 10 12.67 -23.84 -19.47
N LEU A 11 13.36 -23.68 -18.33
CA LEU A 11 12.77 -23.17 -17.10
C LEU A 11 12.24 -21.76 -17.40
N SER A 12 10.94 -21.64 -17.69
CA SER A 12 10.27 -20.36 -17.76
C SER A 12 10.42 -19.71 -16.40
N THR A 13 11.15 -18.60 -16.31
CA THR A 13 11.26 -17.83 -15.08
C THR A 13 9.83 -17.52 -14.59
N PRO A 14 9.45 -17.90 -13.37
CA PRO A 14 8.10 -17.65 -12.88
C PRO A 14 7.83 -16.14 -12.88
N THR A 15 6.67 -15.74 -13.41
CA THR A 15 6.28 -14.33 -13.49
C THR A 15 6.24 -13.72 -12.08
N LYS A 16 7.06 -12.69 -11.85
CA LYS A 16 7.20 -12.01 -10.55
C LYS A 16 6.02 -11.09 -10.22
N ILE A 17 5.17 -10.78 -11.19
CA ILE A 17 3.94 -9.99 -11.02
C ILE A 17 2.78 -10.84 -11.52
N LEU A 18 1.75 -11.02 -10.69
CA LEU A 18 0.59 -11.82 -11.03
C LEU A 18 -0.61 -10.92 -11.33
N GLU A 19 -1.06 -10.88 -12.58
CA GLU A 19 -2.31 -10.22 -12.98
C GLU A 19 -3.44 -11.25 -13.01
N LEU A 20 -4.56 -10.95 -12.35
CA LEU A 20 -5.71 -11.84 -12.18
C LEU A 20 -7.01 -11.06 -12.35
N GLU A 21 -8.07 -11.73 -12.78
CA GLU A 21 -9.43 -11.17 -12.77
C GLU A 21 -9.98 -11.04 -11.35
N HIS A 22 -9.66 -12.01 -10.49
CA HIS A 22 -10.10 -12.05 -9.09
C HIS A 22 -9.01 -12.57 -8.16
N LEU A 23 -8.97 -12.04 -6.94
CA LEU A 23 -8.12 -12.59 -5.89
C LEU A 23 -8.55 -14.02 -5.54
N ASN A 24 -7.58 -14.85 -5.18
CA ASN A 24 -7.83 -16.19 -4.66
C ASN A 24 -6.77 -16.57 -3.63
N THR A 25 -7.08 -17.56 -2.80
CA THR A 25 -6.19 -18.02 -1.72
C THR A 25 -4.80 -18.41 -2.22
N ALA A 26 -4.68 -19.01 -3.41
CA ALA A 26 -3.39 -19.40 -3.98
C ALA A 26 -2.51 -18.18 -4.31
N SER A 27 -3.10 -17.12 -4.88
CA SER A 27 -2.39 -15.87 -5.17
C SER A 27 -1.85 -15.21 -3.89
N LEU A 28 -2.67 -15.12 -2.84
CA LEU A 28 -2.26 -14.55 -1.54
C LEU A 28 -1.12 -15.36 -0.91
N LYS A 29 -1.16 -16.70 -0.98
CA LYS A 29 -0.05 -17.56 -0.52
C LYS A 29 1.26 -17.28 -1.28
N LYS A 30 1.19 -17.01 -2.59
CA LYS A 30 2.37 -16.62 -3.38
C LYS A 30 2.94 -15.27 -2.96
N LEU A 31 2.09 -14.30 -2.62
CA LEU A 31 2.53 -13.00 -2.13
C LEU A 31 3.15 -13.11 -0.73
N ILE A 32 2.52 -13.84 0.19
CA ILE A 32 3.02 -14.08 1.56
C ILE A 32 4.38 -14.77 1.54
N SER A 33 4.54 -15.82 0.74
CA SER A 33 5.81 -16.55 0.61
C SER A 33 6.88 -15.80 -0.19
N GLY A 34 6.55 -14.64 -0.76
CA GLY A 34 7.47 -13.85 -1.57
C GLY A 34 7.77 -14.44 -2.95
N GLN A 35 7.04 -15.48 -3.39
CA GLN A 35 7.15 -16.07 -4.73
C GLN A 35 6.81 -15.07 -5.84
N VAL A 36 5.89 -14.15 -5.54
CA VAL A 36 5.60 -12.97 -6.39
C VAL A 36 5.93 -11.69 -5.62
N LEU A 37 6.22 -10.62 -6.35
CA LEU A 37 6.43 -9.27 -5.82
C LEU A 37 5.12 -8.50 -5.69
N ALA A 38 4.19 -8.75 -6.62
CA ALA A 38 2.91 -8.06 -6.65
C ALA A 38 1.78 -8.94 -7.17
N ILE A 39 0.58 -8.67 -6.70
CA ILE A 39 -0.67 -9.11 -7.31
C ILE A 39 -1.38 -7.88 -7.88
N ARG A 40 -1.98 -8.03 -9.06
CA ARG A 40 -2.71 -7.00 -9.78
C ARG A 40 -4.10 -7.52 -10.12
N VAL A 41 -5.12 -6.71 -9.87
CA VAL A 41 -6.50 -7.01 -10.24
C VAL A 41 -7.08 -5.80 -10.98
N PRO A 42 -7.09 -5.81 -12.32
CA PRO A 42 -7.72 -4.77 -13.13
C PRO A 42 -9.21 -4.66 -12.82
N GLU A 43 -9.78 -3.48 -13.04
CA GLU A 43 -11.24 -3.22 -12.90
C GLU A 43 -11.81 -3.60 -11.53
N PHE A 44 -10.96 -3.62 -10.50
CA PHE A 44 -11.35 -3.94 -9.12
C PHE A 44 -12.34 -2.93 -8.55
N ALA A 45 -12.05 -1.63 -8.68
CA ALA A 45 -12.95 -0.59 -8.19
C ALA A 45 -14.08 -0.31 -9.19
N ASN A 46 -15.30 -0.16 -8.70
CA ASN A 46 -16.41 0.28 -9.54
C ASN A 46 -16.13 1.68 -10.11
N ALA A 47 -16.23 1.82 -11.44
CA ALA A 47 -15.89 3.07 -12.12
C ALA A 47 -16.73 4.28 -11.68
N THR A 48 -18.01 4.07 -11.35
CA THR A 48 -18.91 5.11 -10.84
C THR A 48 -18.49 5.55 -9.44
N THR A 49 -18.15 4.60 -8.56
CA THR A 49 -17.62 4.89 -7.22
C THR A 49 -16.32 5.68 -7.29
N SER A 50 -15.38 5.26 -8.15
CA SER A 50 -14.13 6.01 -8.38
C SER A 50 -14.40 7.43 -8.87
N ALA A 51 -15.31 7.61 -9.84
CA ALA A 51 -15.65 8.94 -10.36
C ALA A 51 -16.22 9.86 -9.28
N ARG A 52 -17.11 9.35 -8.42
CA ARG A 52 -17.69 10.12 -7.30
C ARG A 52 -16.64 10.53 -6.27
N LEU A 53 -15.76 9.61 -5.89
CA LEU A 53 -14.65 9.92 -4.97
C LEU A 53 -13.73 10.97 -5.56
N ILE A 54 -13.38 10.87 -6.85
CA ILE A 54 -12.56 11.86 -7.56
C ILE A 54 -13.23 13.23 -7.57
N GLN A 55 -14.52 13.29 -7.91
CA GLN A 55 -15.28 14.55 -7.90
C GLN A 55 -15.30 15.18 -6.51
N ALA A 56 -15.56 14.39 -5.46
CA ALA A 56 -15.57 14.89 -4.10
C ALA A 56 -14.19 15.41 -3.65
N ILE A 57 -13.11 14.77 -4.10
CA ILE A 57 -11.74 15.25 -3.87
C ILE A 57 -11.55 16.63 -4.48
N ASP A 58 -11.96 16.79 -5.74
CA ASP A 58 -11.78 18.06 -6.47
C ASP A 58 -12.64 19.18 -5.89
N ASP A 59 -13.85 18.87 -5.42
CA ASP A 59 -14.81 19.88 -4.98
C ASP A 59 -14.66 20.25 -3.50
N THR A 60 -14.29 19.29 -2.64
CA THR A 60 -14.50 19.43 -1.18
C THR A 60 -13.31 19.00 -0.32
N ALA A 61 -12.36 18.23 -0.84
CA ALA A 61 -11.30 17.70 0.01
C ALA A 61 -10.29 18.78 0.39
N THR A 62 -10.10 18.99 1.69
CA THR A 62 -8.88 19.61 2.21
C THR A 62 -7.77 18.56 2.21
N LEU A 63 -6.91 18.62 1.20
CA LEU A 63 -5.74 17.77 1.12
C LEU A 63 -4.63 18.31 2.01
N GLU A 64 -4.03 17.43 2.80
CA GLU A 64 -2.88 17.73 3.64
C GLU A 64 -1.67 16.93 3.13
N HIS A 65 -0.46 17.30 3.53
CA HIS A 65 0.73 16.51 3.22
C HIS A 65 0.66 15.13 3.89
N TYR A 66 1.01 14.09 3.14
CA TYR A 66 1.32 12.78 3.69
C TYR A 66 2.79 12.78 4.11
N GLY A 67 3.02 12.87 5.41
CA GLY A 67 4.35 12.75 6.01
C GLY A 67 4.80 11.29 5.96
N HIS A 68 6.02 11.07 5.49
CA HIS A 68 6.74 9.81 5.64
C HIS A 68 7.67 9.95 6.84
N GLU A 69 7.59 9.01 7.77
CA GLU A 69 8.42 9.01 8.95
C GLU A 69 9.85 8.55 8.64
N THR A 70 10.80 9.20 9.28
CA THR A 70 12.17 8.72 9.46
C THR A 70 12.56 8.92 10.93
N TYR A 71 13.58 8.18 11.39
CA TYR A 71 14.09 8.33 12.75
C TYR A 71 15.45 9.01 12.70
N GLU A 72 15.48 10.29 13.06
CA GLU A 72 16.68 11.11 13.07
C GLU A 72 17.07 11.40 14.52
N ALA A 73 18.27 11.00 14.94
CA ALA A 73 18.76 11.16 16.31
C ALA A 73 17.76 10.67 17.40
N GLY A 74 17.06 9.56 17.13
CA GLY A 74 16.09 8.97 18.05
C GLY A 74 14.73 9.67 18.10
N ARG A 75 14.45 10.61 17.18
CA ARG A 75 13.17 11.32 17.07
C ARG A 75 12.50 11.02 15.73
N VAL A 76 11.17 10.95 15.75
CA VAL A 76 10.38 10.82 14.53
C VAL A 76 10.31 12.16 13.81
N VAL A 77 10.82 12.20 12.57
CA VAL A 77 10.74 13.35 11.66
C VAL A 77 9.86 12.99 10.47
N GLN A 78 8.99 13.90 10.07
CA GLN A 78 8.02 13.70 9.00
C GLN A 78 8.46 14.48 7.75
N HIS A 79 8.70 13.76 6.65
CA HIS A 79 9.14 14.34 5.39
C HIS A 79 8.03 14.29 4.34
N PHE A 80 7.97 15.33 3.51
CA PHE A 80 7.03 15.40 2.40
C PHE A 80 7.71 15.00 1.09
N TYR A 81 7.23 13.92 0.48
CA TYR A 81 7.75 13.39 -0.78
C TYR A 81 6.73 13.51 -1.93
N GLY A 82 5.98 14.60 -1.97
CA GLY A 82 5.04 14.89 -3.07
C GLY A 82 3.71 14.14 -3.02
N VAL A 83 3.39 13.54 -1.86
CA VAL A 83 2.14 12.81 -1.66
C VAL A 83 1.23 13.59 -0.72
N HIS A 84 0.03 13.90 -1.17
CA HIS A 84 -1.02 14.50 -0.38
C HIS A 84 -2.01 13.42 0.07
N ARG A 85 -2.80 13.71 1.10
CA ARG A 85 -3.73 12.77 1.69
C ARG A 85 -5.04 13.41 2.13
N TRP A 86 -6.11 12.63 2.05
CA TRP A 86 -7.42 12.95 2.61
C TRP A 86 -7.80 11.94 3.70
N GLY A 87 -7.88 12.42 4.93
CA GLY A 87 -7.92 11.61 6.16
C GLY A 87 -6.59 11.69 6.92
N THR A 88 -6.52 11.16 8.14
CA THR A 88 -5.29 11.23 8.98
C THR A 88 -4.63 9.86 9.01
N PRO A 89 -3.35 9.72 8.62
CA PRO A 89 -2.66 8.44 8.60
C PRO A 89 -2.19 8.06 10.00
N PHE A 90 -2.16 6.77 10.32
CA PHE A 90 -1.79 6.33 11.66
C PHE A 90 -0.33 6.61 12.02
N ASN A 91 0.57 6.69 11.03
CA ASN A 91 1.97 7.04 11.25
C ASN A 91 2.15 8.45 11.85
N SER A 92 1.14 9.32 11.78
CA SER A 92 1.16 10.62 12.46
C SER A 92 1.17 10.49 14.00
N THR A 93 0.88 9.31 14.52
CA THR A 93 0.90 9.00 15.96
C THR A 93 2.26 8.46 16.44
N TYR A 94 3.18 8.14 15.52
CA TYR A 94 4.45 7.51 15.88
C TYR A 94 5.35 8.46 16.68
N GLY A 95 6.01 7.91 17.69
CA GLY A 95 6.85 8.69 18.61
C GLY A 95 6.08 9.67 19.51
N LYS A 96 4.74 9.63 19.50
CA LYS A 96 3.88 10.42 20.40
C LYS A 96 3.46 9.57 21.60
N ALA A 97 3.06 10.25 22.68
CA ALA A 97 2.57 9.59 23.88
C ALA A 97 1.32 8.73 23.57
N ALA A 98 1.30 7.52 24.11
CA ALA A 98 0.11 6.67 24.06
C ALA A 98 -1.05 7.34 24.82
N GLY A 99 -2.26 7.30 24.25
CA GLY A 99 -3.43 8.00 24.77
C GLY A 99 -3.39 9.53 24.65
N GLY A 100 -2.38 10.10 23.98
CA GLY A 100 -2.27 11.54 23.80
C GLY A 100 -3.12 12.10 22.65
N ASP A 101 -3.13 13.42 22.52
CA ASP A 101 -3.95 14.17 21.55
C ASP A 101 -3.80 13.70 20.10
N ALA A 102 -2.61 13.26 19.70
CA ALA A 102 -2.37 12.75 18.34
C ALA A 102 -3.18 11.48 18.04
N GLN A 103 -3.31 10.57 19.02
CA GLN A 103 -4.09 9.35 18.87
C GLN A 103 -5.58 9.65 18.90
N GLU A 104 -6.02 10.50 19.83
CA GLU A 104 -7.43 10.92 19.89
C GLU A 104 -7.88 11.61 18.60
N LYS A 105 -7.04 12.52 18.07
CA LYS A 105 -7.28 13.15 16.77
C LYS A 105 -7.39 12.10 15.66
N TYR A 106 -6.43 11.17 15.58
CA TYR A 106 -6.45 10.12 14.56
C TYR A 106 -7.76 9.32 14.58
N TYR A 107 -8.20 8.84 15.73
CA TYR A 107 -9.43 8.04 15.80
C TYR A 107 -10.70 8.86 15.57
N ALA A 108 -10.74 10.12 16.00
CA ALA A 108 -11.86 11.02 15.67
C ALA A 108 -11.95 11.25 14.15
N ASP A 109 -10.82 11.51 13.51
CA ASP A 109 -10.75 11.64 12.05
C ASP A 109 -11.09 10.33 11.34
N ALA A 110 -10.63 9.18 11.85
CA ALA A 110 -10.93 7.86 11.31
C ALA A 110 -12.44 7.59 11.26
N ALA A 111 -13.17 7.93 12.33
CA ALA A 111 -14.61 7.76 12.40
C ALA A 111 -15.33 8.69 11.40
N ARG A 112 -14.94 9.97 11.36
CA ARG A 112 -15.50 10.96 10.42
C ARG A 112 -15.26 10.57 8.97
N MET A 113 -14.02 10.17 8.64
CA MET A 113 -13.66 9.80 7.27
C MET A 113 -14.36 8.53 6.81
N ARG A 114 -14.56 7.55 7.70
CA ARG A 114 -15.35 6.35 7.38
C ARG A 114 -16.77 6.72 6.96
N GLY A 115 -17.49 7.49 7.79
CA GLY A 115 -18.85 7.92 7.47
C GLY A 115 -18.95 8.75 6.19
N LEU A 116 -17.96 9.62 5.94
CA LEU A 116 -17.87 10.40 4.71
C LEU A 116 -17.68 9.50 3.48
N ILE A 117 -16.69 8.62 3.50
CA ILE A 117 -16.37 7.74 2.37
C ILE A 117 -17.52 6.76 2.10
N ASP A 118 -18.15 6.21 3.14
CA ASP A 118 -19.34 5.37 3.02
C ASP A 118 -20.48 6.13 2.32
N SER A 119 -20.73 7.38 2.74
CA SER A 119 -21.76 8.23 2.15
C SER A 119 -21.49 8.57 0.67
N LEU A 120 -20.23 8.86 0.33
CA LEU A 120 -19.81 9.17 -1.05
C LEU A 120 -19.90 7.94 -1.98
N CYS A 121 -19.67 6.74 -1.43
CA CYS A 121 -19.71 5.50 -2.20
C CYS A 121 -21.14 4.97 -2.37
N ALA A 122 -22.07 5.31 -1.47
CA ALA A 122 -23.43 4.80 -1.47
C ALA A 122 -24.14 4.99 -2.84
N PRO A 123 -24.93 4.00 -3.30
CA PRO A 123 -25.30 2.75 -2.61
C PRO A 123 -24.24 1.64 -2.69
N GLN A 124 -23.14 1.85 -3.43
CA GLN A 124 -22.04 0.89 -3.47
C GLN A 124 -21.18 0.98 -2.20
N LYS A 125 -20.45 -0.09 -1.88
CA LYS A 125 -19.46 -0.07 -0.81
C LYS A 125 -18.16 0.59 -1.28
N PRO A 126 -17.40 1.25 -0.39
CA PRO A 126 -16.05 1.70 -0.70
C PRO A 126 -15.17 0.55 -1.21
N PRO A 127 -14.28 0.78 -2.19
CA PRO A 127 -13.42 -0.26 -2.73
C PRO A 127 -12.59 -1.00 -1.68
N ILE A 128 -12.11 -0.30 -0.64
CA ILE A 128 -11.36 -0.95 0.45
C ILE A 128 -12.22 -1.93 1.26
N GLN A 129 -13.51 -1.63 1.46
CA GLN A 129 -14.42 -2.54 2.16
C GLN A 129 -14.69 -3.79 1.32
N GLN A 130 -14.84 -3.63 0.00
CA GLN A 130 -14.95 -4.77 -0.92
C GLN A 130 -13.71 -5.66 -0.85
N LEU A 131 -12.51 -5.07 -0.76
CA LEU A 131 -11.27 -5.82 -0.60
C LEU A 131 -11.22 -6.61 0.72
N MET A 132 -11.59 -5.96 1.83
CA MET A 132 -11.64 -6.62 3.13
C MET A 132 -12.63 -7.79 3.13
N GLU A 133 -13.80 -7.64 2.50
CA GLU A 133 -14.79 -8.71 2.34
C GLU A 133 -14.27 -9.88 1.50
N GLN A 134 -13.50 -9.60 0.43
CA GLN A 134 -12.85 -10.66 -0.34
C GLN A 134 -11.80 -11.40 0.50
N PHE A 135 -10.96 -10.69 1.25
CA PHE A 135 -10.01 -11.35 2.16
C PHE A 135 -10.74 -12.16 3.24
N GLN A 136 -11.83 -11.63 3.79
CA GLN A 136 -12.69 -12.34 4.76
C GLN A 136 -13.23 -13.66 4.20
N ALA A 137 -13.62 -13.68 2.92
CA ALA A 137 -14.14 -14.88 2.27
C ALA A 137 -13.05 -15.87 1.82
N LEU A 138 -11.89 -15.37 1.41
CA LEU A 138 -10.80 -16.17 0.83
C LEU A 138 -9.87 -16.80 1.86
N TRP A 139 -9.84 -16.26 3.08
CA TRP A 139 -8.89 -16.68 4.11
C TRP A 139 -9.59 -17.29 5.32
N PRO A 140 -9.13 -18.44 5.85
CA PRO A 140 -9.85 -19.14 6.93
C PRO A 140 -10.04 -18.31 8.21
N GLN A 141 -9.04 -17.50 8.56
CA GLN A 141 -9.12 -16.58 9.71
C GLN A 141 -9.81 -15.25 9.35
N GLY A 142 -10.04 -15.00 8.07
CA GLY A 142 -10.67 -13.80 7.57
C GLY A 142 -9.79 -12.56 7.57
N ALA A 143 -10.44 -11.39 7.63
CA ALA A 143 -9.81 -10.08 7.65
C ALA A 143 -10.64 -9.06 8.44
N THR A 144 -9.96 -8.17 9.14
CA THR A 144 -10.59 -7.14 9.97
C THR A 144 -9.82 -5.83 9.92
N ALA A 145 -10.48 -4.74 10.29
CA ALA A 145 -9.76 -3.52 10.62
C ALA A 145 -8.91 -3.78 11.87
N ALA A 146 -7.65 -3.33 11.85
CA ALA A 146 -6.79 -3.40 13.01
C ALA A 146 -7.37 -2.58 14.18
N SER A 147 -6.98 -2.96 15.39
CA SER A 147 -7.36 -2.27 16.62
C SER A 147 -6.20 -2.28 17.63
N PHE A 148 -5.01 -1.85 17.18
CA PHE A 148 -3.78 -1.92 17.99
C PHE A 148 -3.88 -1.22 19.35
N GLN A 149 -4.84 -0.30 19.53
CA GLN A 149 -5.11 0.40 20.80
C GLN A 149 -6.57 0.20 21.26
N GLY A 150 -7.18 -0.94 20.94
CA GLY A 150 -8.54 -1.29 21.34
C GLY A 150 -9.66 -0.54 20.59
N ARG A 151 -9.31 0.35 19.65
CA ARG A 151 -10.24 1.11 18.81
C ARG A 151 -10.05 0.74 17.34
N PRO A 152 -11.13 0.59 16.55
CA PRO A 152 -11.02 0.24 15.15
C PRO A 152 -10.31 1.34 14.36
N MET A 153 -9.26 0.95 13.64
CA MET A 153 -8.46 1.85 12.81
C MET A 153 -9.16 2.17 11.49
N PHE A 154 -8.77 3.28 10.85
CA PHE A 154 -9.24 3.62 9.51
C PHE A 154 -8.59 2.71 8.48
N CYS A 155 -9.28 2.45 7.37
CA CYS A 155 -8.76 1.71 6.22
C CYS A 155 -9.16 2.47 4.97
N GLY A 156 -8.27 2.56 3.98
CA GLY A 156 -8.58 3.21 2.71
C GLY A 156 -8.40 4.73 2.72
N ILE A 157 -7.33 5.23 3.34
CA ILE A 157 -6.95 6.64 3.18
C ILE A 157 -6.73 6.95 1.69
N ILE A 158 -7.17 8.12 1.26
CA ILE A 158 -6.96 8.56 -0.12
C ILE A 158 -5.63 9.29 -0.18
N ARG A 159 -4.75 8.87 -1.10
CA ARG A 159 -3.51 9.58 -1.44
C ARG A 159 -3.62 10.18 -2.84
N VAL A 160 -3.20 11.44 -2.96
CA VAL A 160 -3.25 12.24 -4.20
C VAL A 160 -1.85 12.76 -4.48
N MET A 161 -1.38 12.62 -5.71
CA MET A 161 -0.13 13.22 -6.18
C MET A 161 -0.42 14.11 -7.37
N PHE A 162 0.37 15.18 -7.49
CA PHE A 162 0.28 16.16 -8.56
C PHE A 162 1.64 16.32 -9.25
N PRO A 163 1.69 16.74 -10.54
CA PRO A 163 2.92 16.80 -11.32
C PRO A 163 4.01 17.65 -10.68
N GLU A 164 3.64 18.76 -10.03
CA GLU A 164 4.56 19.75 -9.45
C GLU A 164 5.49 19.15 -8.40
N THR A 165 5.07 18.06 -7.75
CA THR A 165 5.82 17.41 -6.66
C THR A 165 6.05 15.92 -6.89
N ALA A 166 5.56 15.35 -7.99
CA ALA A 166 5.64 13.90 -8.26
C ALA A 166 7.08 13.38 -8.32
N HIS A 167 8.02 14.19 -8.83
CA HIS A 167 9.44 13.85 -8.92
C HIS A 167 10.09 13.57 -7.56
N LEU A 168 9.57 14.15 -6.47
CA LEU A 168 10.12 13.93 -5.13
C LEU A 168 10.02 12.45 -4.73
N SER A 169 8.88 11.82 -5.02
CA SER A 169 8.64 10.41 -4.66
C SER A 169 9.52 9.42 -5.43
N GLU A 170 10.03 9.80 -6.61
CA GLU A 170 10.87 8.92 -7.43
C GLU A 170 12.27 8.76 -6.85
N THR A 171 12.77 9.82 -6.23
CA THR A 171 14.14 9.89 -5.68
C THR A 171 14.28 9.22 -4.31
N VAL A 172 13.18 8.75 -3.72
CA VAL A 172 13.15 8.21 -2.36
C VAL A 172 12.55 6.80 -2.31
N PRO A 173 13.25 5.77 -2.84
CA PRO A 173 12.91 4.38 -2.55
C PRO A 173 12.87 4.16 -1.04
N HIS A 174 11.78 3.59 -0.55
CA HIS A 174 11.55 3.38 0.87
C HIS A 174 10.94 2.00 1.12
N VAL A 175 10.86 1.67 2.40
CA VAL A 175 10.20 0.48 2.93
C VAL A 175 9.26 0.96 4.02
N ASP A 176 8.06 0.39 4.09
CA ASP A 176 7.15 0.67 5.20
C ASP A 176 7.14 -0.53 6.14
N CYS A 177 7.24 -0.26 7.43
CA CYS A 177 7.07 -1.26 8.47
C CYS A 177 6.40 -0.62 9.68
N LEU A 178 5.24 -1.16 10.09
CA LEU A 178 4.61 -0.81 11.35
C LEU A 178 5.63 -1.01 12.48
N PRO A 179 5.83 -0.03 13.38
CA PRO A 179 6.75 -0.19 14.49
C PRO A 179 6.40 -1.41 15.36
N ARG A 180 7.41 -2.20 15.73
CA ARG A 180 7.24 -3.41 16.58
C ARG A 180 6.62 -3.09 17.94
N THR A 181 6.79 -1.87 18.44
CA THR A 181 6.19 -1.38 19.68
C THR A 181 4.68 -1.20 19.60
N ILE A 182 4.10 -1.18 18.40
CA ILE A 182 2.66 -1.09 18.17
C ILE A 182 2.07 -2.49 17.99
N ALA A 183 2.61 -3.25 17.05
CA ALA A 183 2.29 -4.65 16.84
C ALA A 183 3.42 -5.37 16.13
N GLU A 184 3.60 -6.65 16.45
CA GLU A 184 4.56 -7.53 15.79
C GLU A 184 3.84 -8.41 14.77
N LEU A 185 4.00 -8.08 13.49
CA LEU A 185 3.38 -8.76 12.36
C LEU A 185 4.47 -9.43 11.51
N GLN A 186 4.30 -10.71 11.17
CA GLN A 186 5.30 -11.42 10.37
C GLN A 186 5.41 -10.87 8.95
N HIS A 187 4.30 -10.42 8.38
CA HIS A 187 4.25 -9.82 7.06
C HIS A 187 3.49 -8.50 7.08
N GLN A 188 3.93 -7.57 6.22
CA GLN A 188 3.23 -6.33 5.93
C GLN A 188 3.13 -6.12 4.43
N PHE A 189 1.93 -5.77 3.98
CA PHE A 189 1.59 -5.48 2.59
C PHE A 189 0.92 -4.12 2.50
N SER A 190 0.82 -3.58 1.29
CA SER A 190 -0.13 -2.51 0.98
C SER A 190 -1.15 -3.02 -0.02
N ALA A 191 -2.33 -2.43 0.06
CA ALA A 191 -3.31 -2.42 -1.01
C ALA A 191 -3.42 -1.00 -1.56
N ASN A 192 -3.17 -0.87 -2.86
CA ASN A 192 -3.29 0.38 -3.58
C ASN A 192 -4.38 0.21 -4.64
N ILE A 193 -5.53 0.83 -4.42
CA ILE A 193 -6.65 0.84 -5.35
C ILE A 193 -6.63 2.16 -6.11
N TYR A 194 -6.25 2.11 -7.38
CA TYR A 194 -6.02 3.30 -8.21
C TYR A 194 -7.34 3.85 -8.74
N LEU A 195 -7.76 5.00 -8.24
CA LEU A 195 -9.01 5.66 -8.68
C LEU A 195 -8.81 6.51 -9.94
N GLN A 196 -7.59 7.04 -10.11
CA GLN A 196 -7.15 7.77 -11.28
C GLN A 196 -5.63 7.65 -11.42
N THR A 197 -5.15 7.56 -12.67
CA THR A 197 -3.73 7.51 -12.99
C THR A 197 -3.37 8.61 -13.99
N PRO A 198 -2.12 9.10 -13.97
CA PRO A 198 -1.66 10.07 -14.97
C PRO A 198 -1.56 9.41 -16.36
N PRO A 199 -1.59 10.20 -17.45
CA PRO A 199 -1.47 9.67 -18.81
C PRO A 199 -0.13 8.96 -19.09
N SER A 200 0.94 9.35 -18.41
CA SER A 200 2.28 8.77 -18.47
C SER A 200 3.00 8.99 -17.13
N GLY A 201 3.98 8.15 -16.81
CA GLY A 201 4.66 8.20 -15.51
C GLY A 201 3.79 7.63 -14.38
N GLY A 202 4.17 7.92 -13.14
CA GLY A 202 3.41 7.49 -11.96
C GLY A 202 3.41 5.97 -11.72
N GLU A 203 4.27 5.23 -12.40
CA GLU A 203 4.45 3.80 -12.19
C GLU A 203 4.93 3.51 -10.76
N LEU A 204 4.50 2.38 -10.22
CA LEU A 204 5.04 1.81 -8.99
C LEU A 204 6.30 1.00 -9.33
N ILE A 205 7.43 1.36 -8.74
CA ILE A 205 8.66 0.59 -8.82
C ILE A 205 8.75 -0.31 -7.59
N ILE A 206 9.10 -1.59 -7.79
CA ILE A 206 9.36 -2.56 -6.73
C ILE A 206 10.64 -3.29 -7.08
N TRP A 207 11.51 -3.48 -6.10
CA TRP A 207 12.76 -4.20 -6.30
C TRP A 207 12.63 -5.67 -5.88
N ASP A 208 13.19 -6.59 -6.69
CA ASP A 208 13.20 -8.04 -6.43
C ASP A 208 14.27 -8.42 -5.40
N THR A 209 14.10 -7.88 -4.19
CA THR A 209 14.88 -8.25 -3.01
C THR A 209 14.01 -9.02 -2.03
N GLN A 210 14.66 -9.71 -1.10
CA GLN A 210 13.95 -10.30 0.02
C GLN A 210 13.27 -9.21 0.85
N ALA A 211 12.08 -9.49 1.37
CA ALA A 211 11.43 -8.58 2.30
C ALA A 211 12.28 -8.47 3.57
N PHE A 212 12.58 -7.25 3.98
CA PHE A 212 13.41 -7.02 5.16
C PHE A 212 12.70 -7.42 6.45
N SER A 213 13.48 -7.81 7.43
CA SER A 213 13.06 -7.97 8.82
C SER A 213 12.87 -6.62 9.51
N TYR A 214 12.23 -6.62 10.68
CA TYR A 214 12.14 -5.45 11.55
C TYR A 214 13.51 -4.84 11.86
N ASP A 215 14.49 -5.69 12.16
CA ASP A 215 15.83 -5.23 12.55
C ASP A 215 16.59 -4.62 11.38
N GLU A 216 16.39 -5.12 10.16
CA GLU A 216 16.93 -4.52 8.94
C GLU A 216 16.27 -3.17 8.64
N VAL A 217 14.93 -3.10 8.68
CA VAL A 217 14.20 -1.83 8.46
C VAL A 217 14.67 -0.77 9.45
N LYS A 218 14.80 -1.11 10.73
CA LYS A 218 15.30 -0.21 11.77
C LYS A 218 16.70 0.34 11.49
N ARG A 219 17.58 -0.44 10.82
CA ARG A 219 18.92 0.01 10.43
C ARG A 219 18.90 1.04 9.30
N PHE A 220 17.84 1.06 8.50
CA PHE A 220 17.68 2.00 7.38
C PHE A 220 16.96 3.29 7.79
N GLU A 221 16.37 3.35 8.99
CA GLU A 221 15.62 4.53 9.43
C GLU A 221 16.49 5.79 9.40
N GLY A 222 16.12 6.76 8.56
CA GLY A 222 16.89 8.01 8.36
C GLY A 222 18.11 7.88 7.43
N ALA A 223 18.32 6.72 6.81
CA ALA A 223 19.42 6.46 5.87
C ALA A 223 18.90 6.05 4.49
N GLN A 224 19.76 6.18 3.47
CA GLN A 224 19.48 5.62 2.15
C GLN A 224 19.52 4.09 2.19
N LEU A 225 18.64 3.44 1.42
CA LEU A 225 18.68 2.00 1.26
C LEU A 225 19.97 1.57 0.55
N PRO A 226 20.59 0.42 0.91
CA PRO A 226 21.79 -0.06 0.25
C PRO A 226 21.56 -0.28 -1.26
N GLU A 227 22.52 0.14 -2.09
CA GLU A 227 22.41 0.10 -3.55
C GLU A 227 22.22 -1.33 -4.07
N GLU A 228 22.84 -2.31 -3.42
CA GLU A 228 22.70 -3.73 -3.72
C GLU A 228 21.27 -4.26 -3.53
N CYS A 229 20.45 -3.60 -2.69
CA CYS A 229 19.03 -3.92 -2.51
C CYS A 229 18.15 -3.26 -3.58
N LEU A 230 18.68 -2.29 -4.32
CA LEU A 230 18.00 -1.54 -5.38
C LEU A 230 18.35 -2.05 -6.78
N GLN A 231 18.68 -3.33 -6.88
CA GLN A 231 18.94 -4.02 -8.15
C GLN A 231 17.66 -4.62 -8.74
N LYS A 232 17.56 -4.68 -10.07
CA LYS A 232 16.43 -5.30 -10.81
C LYS A 232 15.05 -4.69 -10.49
N PRO A 233 14.86 -3.37 -10.71
CA PRO A 233 13.56 -2.75 -10.52
C PRO A 233 12.54 -3.33 -11.50
N LEU A 234 11.37 -3.70 -10.98
CA LEU A 234 10.18 -3.98 -11.77
C LEU A 234 9.24 -2.78 -11.70
N ARG A 235 8.68 -2.41 -12.85
CA ARG A 235 7.73 -1.30 -12.96
C ARG A 235 6.33 -1.83 -13.20
N ILE A 236 5.39 -1.39 -12.38
CA ILE A 236 3.96 -1.61 -12.57
C ILE A 236 3.38 -0.28 -13.01
N ARG A 237 2.84 -0.25 -14.23
CA ARG A 237 2.03 0.87 -14.70
C ARG A 237 0.57 0.60 -14.30
N PRO A 238 0.08 1.21 -13.22
CA PRO A 238 -1.28 0.96 -12.75
C PRO A 238 -2.29 1.49 -13.76
N ARG A 239 -3.42 0.79 -13.86
CA ARG A 239 -4.60 1.20 -14.62
C ARG A 239 -5.60 1.87 -13.68
N LYS A 240 -6.46 2.72 -14.23
CA LYS A 240 -7.62 3.21 -13.50
C LYS A 240 -8.47 2.01 -13.02
N ASN A 241 -8.97 2.12 -11.79
CA ASN A 241 -9.73 1.12 -11.06
C ASN A 241 -8.99 -0.17 -10.71
N GLU A 242 -7.66 -0.23 -10.88
CA GLU A 242 -6.88 -1.42 -10.57
C GLU A 242 -6.55 -1.51 -9.07
N LEU A 243 -6.57 -2.72 -8.52
CA LEU A 243 -5.92 -3.04 -7.25
C LEU A 243 -4.51 -3.55 -7.51
N VAL A 244 -3.55 -3.06 -6.75
CA VAL A 244 -2.19 -3.63 -6.66
C VAL A 244 -1.87 -3.94 -5.20
N LEU A 245 -1.44 -5.17 -4.94
CA LEU A 245 -0.95 -5.63 -3.63
C LEU A 245 0.56 -5.87 -3.69
N ILE A 246 1.32 -5.34 -2.74
CA ILE A 246 2.78 -5.54 -2.63
C ILE A 246 3.19 -5.79 -1.19
N ASN A 247 4.34 -6.43 -0.96
CA ASN A 247 4.96 -6.47 0.36
C ASN A 247 5.76 -5.17 0.59
N THR A 248 5.36 -4.38 1.58
CA THR A 248 5.94 -3.04 1.81
C THR A 248 7.28 -3.05 2.53
N ARG A 249 7.71 -4.21 3.05
CA ARG A 249 9.07 -4.41 3.55
C ARG A 249 10.09 -4.69 2.44
N ARG A 250 9.67 -4.64 1.17
CA ARG A 250 10.56 -4.54 0.02
C ARG A 250 10.66 -3.08 -0.41
N PRO A 251 11.84 -2.62 -0.91
CA PRO A 251 11.98 -1.29 -1.47
C PRO A 251 10.94 -1.05 -2.55
N HIS A 252 10.34 0.12 -2.51
CA HIS A 252 9.41 0.59 -3.52
C HIS A 252 9.43 2.12 -3.62
N ALA A 253 9.03 2.62 -4.78
CA ALA A 253 9.01 4.05 -5.11
C ALA A 253 7.91 4.32 -6.15
N ILE A 254 7.58 5.59 -6.37
CA ILE A 254 6.62 6.00 -7.40
C ILE A 254 7.35 6.91 -8.38
N CYS A 255 7.33 6.59 -9.67
CA CYS A 255 7.90 7.44 -10.71
C CYS A 255 7.21 8.82 -10.73
N GLY A 256 7.96 9.86 -11.11
CA GLY A 256 7.39 11.16 -11.44
C GLY A 256 6.43 11.10 -12.63
N PHE A 257 5.68 12.18 -12.82
CA PHE A 257 4.83 12.40 -13.99
C PHE A 257 4.58 13.90 -14.19
N ASP A 258 4.37 14.30 -15.45
CA ASP A 258 4.32 15.73 -15.83
C ASP A 258 2.90 16.26 -16.08
N SER A 259 1.88 15.41 -16.02
CA SER A 259 0.49 15.84 -16.25
C SER A 259 -0.56 14.95 -15.57
N GLY A 260 -1.75 15.50 -15.37
CA GLY A 260 -2.87 14.82 -14.72
C GLY A 260 -2.67 14.70 -13.21
N LYS A 261 -3.26 13.67 -12.60
CA LYS A 261 -3.12 13.36 -11.17
C LYS A 261 -3.10 11.86 -10.95
N ARG A 262 -2.42 11.43 -9.90
CA ARG A 262 -2.42 10.04 -9.42
C ARG A 262 -3.21 9.98 -8.13
N VAL A 263 -4.35 9.27 -8.14
CA VAL A 263 -5.24 9.15 -6.98
C VAL A 263 -5.44 7.69 -6.65
N SER A 264 -5.28 7.35 -5.39
CA SER A 264 -5.46 5.98 -4.91
C SER A 264 -6.07 5.94 -3.52
N MET A 265 -6.94 4.96 -3.29
CA MET A 265 -7.38 4.55 -1.96
C MET A 265 -6.44 3.46 -1.45
N GLN A 266 -5.87 3.65 -0.27
CA GLN A 266 -4.78 2.82 0.23
C GLN A 266 -5.00 2.31 1.65
N SER A 267 -4.53 1.10 1.92
CA SER A 267 -4.45 0.53 3.26
C SER A 267 -3.19 -0.32 3.36
N PHE A 268 -2.55 -0.30 4.52
CA PHE A 268 -1.64 -1.36 4.91
C PHE A 268 -2.44 -2.60 5.34
N ILE A 269 -1.80 -3.76 5.20
CA ILE A 269 -2.33 -5.06 5.58
C ILE A 269 -1.23 -5.82 6.32
N GLY A 270 -1.51 -6.29 7.51
CA GLY A 270 -0.61 -7.07 8.34
C GLY A 270 -1.09 -8.50 8.47
N TYR A 271 -0.15 -9.43 8.57
CA TYR A 271 -0.46 -10.86 8.67
C TYR A 271 0.56 -11.62 9.52
N THR A 272 0.03 -12.46 10.40
CA THR A 272 0.76 -13.48 11.14
C THR A 272 0.05 -14.83 10.89
N PRO A 273 0.79 -15.92 10.59
CA PRO A 273 0.19 -17.24 10.37
C PRO A 273 -0.72 -17.66 11.54
N GLY A 274 -1.94 -18.09 11.23
CA GLY A 274 -2.95 -18.46 12.23
C GLY A 274 -3.83 -17.31 12.73
N GLU A 275 -3.57 -16.07 12.28
CA GLU A 275 -4.37 -14.88 12.61
C GLU A 275 -5.11 -14.33 11.37
N PRO A 276 -6.14 -13.48 11.54
CA PRO A 276 -6.74 -12.74 10.44
C PRO A 276 -5.75 -11.78 9.78
N PHE A 277 -6.08 -11.29 8.58
CA PHE A 277 -5.43 -10.11 8.05
C PHE A 277 -5.93 -8.85 8.75
N TYR A 278 -5.01 -7.96 9.14
CA TYR A 278 -5.34 -6.70 9.81
C TYR A 278 -5.14 -5.52 8.86
N PHE A 279 -6.16 -4.70 8.64
CA PHE A 279 -6.12 -3.54 7.75
C PHE A 279 -6.00 -2.23 8.56
N TRP A 280 -5.13 -1.31 8.15
CA TRP A 280 -5.04 0.05 8.72
C TRP A 280 -4.44 1.05 7.73
N CYS A 281 -4.49 2.34 8.04
CA CYS A 281 -3.77 3.39 7.30
C CYS A 281 -3.44 4.58 8.18
#